data_AF-A0A8E0VF11-F1
#
_entry.id   AF-A0A8E0VF11-F1
#
_cell.length_a   1.000
_cell.length_b   1.000
_cell.length_c   1.000
_cell.angle_alpha   90.00
_cell.angle_beta   90.00
_cell.angle_gamma   90.00
#
_symmetry.space_group_name_H-M   'P 1'
#
loop_
_entity.id
_entity.type
_entity.pdbx_description
1 polymer ?
#
loop_
_entity_poly.entity_id
_entity_poly.type
_entity_poly.pdbx_seq_one_letter_code
_entity_poly.pdbx_strand_id
1 'polypeptide(L)'
;MRLTRSSLGRFIPWRSVPGSLWGGKQRKIPRLTHSRKAAFLDELLVCQQNHQYLQNPYVSPEAEKPYAEEKKRLELARENQHFYDRYAEQFNRRFVTRKLEETWTRLASGKRFDL
;
A
#
# COMPACT_ATOMS: atom_id res chain seq x y z
N MET A 1 -9.32 -31.98 32.50
CA MET A 1 -8.61 -30.69 32.69
C MET A 1 -9.62 -29.55 32.67
N ARG A 2 -9.78 -28.80 33.77
CA ARG A 2 -10.73 -27.66 33.84
C ARG A 2 -10.14 -26.47 33.09
N LEU A 3 -10.84 -25.99 32.05
CA LEU A 3 -10.33 -25.01 31.09
C LEU A 3 -10.43 -23.55 31.55
N THR A 4 -11.11 -23.26 32.66
CA THR A 4 -11.16 -21.95 33.30
C THR A 4 -11.38 -22.12 34.81
N ARG A 5 -10.67 -21.33 35.63
CA ARG A 5 -10.99 -21.14 37.05
C ARG A 5 -11.32 -19.66 37.22
N SER A 6 -12.60 -19.35 37.35
CA SER A 6 -13.05 -18.06 37.84
C SER A 6 -12.84 -18.05 39.35
N SER A 7 -12.02 -17.13 39.85
CA SER A 7 -12.01 -16.79 41.27
C SER A 7 -12.28 -15.30 41.39
N LEU A 8 -13.36 -14.95 42.10
CA LEU A 8 -13.69 -13.57 42.50
C LEU A 8 -13.87 -12.57 41.34
N GLY A 9 -14.38 -13.03 40.18
CA GLY A 9 -14.74 -12.14 39.06
C GLY A 9 -13.57 -11.44 38.36
N ARG A 10 -12.32 -11.77 38.69
CA ARG A 10 -11.13 -11.17 38.08
C ARG A 10 -10.43 -12.18 37.17
N PHE A 11 -10.11 -11.74 35.94
CA PHE A 11 -9.31 -12.53 35.00
C PHE A 11 -7.88 -12.70 35.53
N ILE A 12 -7.53 -13.91 35.96
CA ILE A 12 -6.16 -14.27 36.35
C ILE A 12 -5.34 -14.50 35.09
N PRO A 13 -4.23 -13.76 34.86
CA PRO A 13 -3.34 -14.07 33.75
C PRO A 13 -2.75 -15.47 33.96
N TRP A 14 -2.94 -16.35 32.97
CA TRP A 14 -2.32 -17.67 32.94
C TRP A 14 -0.80 -17.53 33.08
N ARG A 15 -0.17 -18.37 33.92
CA ARG A 15 1.28 -18.39 34.13
C ARG A 15 2.06 -18.90 32.90
N SER A 16 1.42 -19.65 32.00
CA SER A 16 2.00 -20.14 30.75
C SER A 16 0.91 -20.27 29.68
N VAL A 17 1.22 -20.15 28.39
CA VAL A 17 0.27 -20.49 27.30
C VAL A 17 0.87 -21.69 26.59
N PRO A 18 0.14 -22.82 26.44
CA PRO A 18 0.70 -23.98 25.76
C PRO A 18 0.85 -23.69 24.26
N GLY A 19 2.05 -23.91 23.72
CA GLY A 19 2.34 -23.68 22.31
C GLY A 19 2.51 -22.19 21.97
N SER A 20 1.93 -21.74 20.85
CA SER A 20 2.06 -20.37 20.37
C SER A 20 1.28 -19.38 21.25
N LEU A 21 1.88 -18.23 21.55
CA LEU A 21 1.27 -17.21 22.41
C LEU A 21 0.08 -16.50 21.74
N TRP A 22 0.15 -16.30 20.42
CA TRP A 22 -0.81 -15.50 19.64
C TRP A 22 -1.69 -16.34 18.71
N GLY A 23 -1.30 -17.59 18.46
CA GLY A 23 -2.00 -18.52 17.58
C GLY A 23 -2.62 -19.70 18.33
N GLY A 24 -3.50 -20.44 17.66
CA GLY A 24 -4.12 -21.65 18.20
C GLY A 24 -5.34 -21.40 19.11
N LYS A 25 -5.84 -22.49 19.71
CA LYS A 25 -7.09 -22.49 20.48
C LYS A 25 -6.96 -21.78 21.83
N GLN A 26 -5.80 -21.87 22.48
CA GLN A 26 -5.50 -21.18 23.73
C GLN A 26 -4.42 -20.14 23.46
N ARG A 27 -4.74 -18.86 23.67
CA ARG A 27 -3.86 -17.73 23.34
C ARG A 27 -3.93 -16.64 24.40
N LYS A 28 -2.89 -15.83 24.49
CA LYS A 28 -2.87 -14.64 25.34
C LYS A 28 -3.77 -13.57 24.72
N ILE A 29 -4.77 -13.11 25.46
CA ILE A 29 -5.64 -12.01 25.03
C ILE A 29 -4.98 -10.69 25.48
N PRO A 30 -4.54 -9.83 24.54
CA PRO A 30 -3.97 -8.55 24.89
C PRO A 30 -5.04 -7.65 25.50
N ARG A 31 -4.69 -6.92 26.57
CA ARG A 31 -5.63 -5.99 27.21
C ARG A 31 -5.72 -4.71 26.39
N LEU A 32 -6.93 -4.20 26.27
CA LEU A 32 -7.17 -2.89 25.66
C LEU A 32 -6.85 -1.80 26.70
N THR A 33 -5.69 -1.16 26.54
CA THR A 33 -5.25 -0.07 27.41
C THR A 33 -5.96 1.24 27.05
N HIS A 34 -6.02 2.18 28.00
CA HIS A 34 -6.61 3.50 27.74
C HIS A 34 -5.90 4.23 26.59
N SER A 35 -4.56 4.16 26.52
CA SER A 35 -3.79 4.75 25.42
C SER A 35 -4.19 4.21 24.05
N ARG A 36 -4.44 2.90 23.94
CA ARG A 36 -4.88 2.28 22.69
C ARG A 36 -6.30 2.69 22.31
N LYS A 37 -7.18 2.92 23.29
CA LYS A 37 -8.53 3.46 23.04
C LYS A 37 -8.45 4.90 22.53
N ALA A 38 -7.62 5.73 23.15
CA ALA A 38 -7.43 7.12 22.76
C ALA A 38 -6.90 7.23 21.32
N ALA A 39 -5.79 6.53 21.00
CA ALA A 39 -5.22 6.53 19.66
C ALA A 39 -6.24 6.08 18.58
N PHE A 40 -7.03 5.05 18.89
CA PHE A 40 -8.08 4.59 17.98
C PHE A 40 -9.18 5.65 17.76
N LEU A 41 -9.57 6.38 18.81
CA LEU A 41 -10.53 7.48 18.67
C LEU A 41 -9.95 8.63 17.84
N ASP A 42 -8.67 8.96 18.03
CA ASP A 42 -8.00 9.99 17.23
C ASP A 42 -7.99 9.62 15.74
N GLU A 43 -7.66 8.37 15.42
CA GLU A 43 -7.75 7.86 14.04
C GLU A 43 -9.17 7.95 13.48
N LEU A 44 -10.19 7.62 14.27
CA LEU A 44 -11.59 7.73 13.85
C LEU A 44 -12.00 9.18 13.57
N LEU A 45 -11.53 10.13 14.38
CA LEU A 45 -11.80 11.56 14.16
C LEU A 45 -11.18 12.05 12.85
N VAL A 46 -9.94 11.66 12.56
CA VAL A 46 -9.28 11.97 11.29
C VAL A 46 -10.05 11.33 10.12
N CYS A 47 -10.47 10.08 10.25
CA CYS A 47 -11.27 9.41 9.21
C CYS A 47 -12.59 10.12 8.97
N GLN A 48 -13.27 10.58 10.02
CA GLN A 48 -14.52 11.32 9.92
C GLN A 48 -14.31 12.66 9.21
N GLN A 49 -13.27 13.41 9.57
CA GLN A 49 -12.93 14.67 8.90
C GLN A 49 -12.64 14.45 7.42
N ASN A 50 -11.82 13.45 7.08
CA ASN A 50 -11.52 13.10 5.69
C ASN A 50 -12.79 12.74 4.92
N HIS A 51 -13.70 11.98 5.54
CA HIS A 51 -14.97 11.65 4.91
C HIS A 51 -15.80 12.90 4.60
N GLN A 52 -15.87 13.86 5.53
CA GLN A 52 -16.56 15.15 5.29
C GLN A 52 -15.95 15.93 4.12
N TYR A 53 -14.62 15.99 4.03
CA TYR A 53 -13.96 16.70 2.92
C TYR A 53 -14.16 16.01 1.57
N LEU A 54 -14.20 14.68 1.55
CA LEU A 54 -14.33 13.90 0.32
C LEU A 54 -15.78 13.72 -0.15
N GLN A 55 -16.78 14.11 0.66
CA GLN A 55 -18.19 14.00 0.28
C GLN A 55 -18.60 14.93 -0.86
N ASN A 56 -18.01 16.13 -0.94
CA ASN A 56 -18.43 17.17 -1.87
C ASN A 56 -17.30 17.51 -2.86
N PRO A 57 -17.17 16.75 -3.97
CA PRO A 57 -16.17 17.04 -4.98
C PRO A 57 -16.49 18.37 -5.70
N TYR A 58 -15.44 19.09 -6.10
CA TYR A 58 -15.57 20.35 -6.83
C TYR A 58 -16.13 20.15 -8.24
N VAL A 59 -15.78 19.03 -8.88
CA VAL A 59 -16.28 18.66 -10.21
C VAL A 59 -17.17 17.43 -10.07
N SER A 60 -18.34 17.47 -10.70
CA SER A 60 -19.22 16.31 -10.72
C SER A 60 -18.62 15.19 -11.57
N PRO A 61 -18.86 13.91 -11.24
CA PRO A 61 -18.36 12.80 -12.05
C PRO A 61 -18.78 12.86 -13.52
N GLU A 62 -19.96 13.43 -13.81
CA GLU A 62 -20.46 13.61 -15.18
C GLU A 62 -19.68 14.68 -15.96
N ALA A 63 -19.28 15.76 -15.29
CA ALA A 63 -18.45 16.81 -15.88
C ALA A 63 -16.99 16.34 -16.09
N GLU A 64 -16.51 15.37 -15.31
CA GLU A 64 -15.16 14.81 -15.49
C GLU A 64 -15.06 13.79 -16.63
N LYS A 65 -16.12 13.02 -16.92
CA LYS A 65 -16.17 11.99 -17.96
C LYS A 65 -15.55 12.38 -19.31
N PRO A 66 -15.90 13.53 -19.93
CA PRO A 66 -15.36 13.88 -21.25
C PRO A 66 -13.85 14.13 -21.24
N TYR A 67 -13.29 14.55 -20.11
CA TYR A 67 -11.85 14.85 -19.98
C TYR A 67 -11.05 13.70 -19.37
N ALA A 68 -11.72 12.69 -18.83
CA ALA A 68 -11.09 11.62 -18.06
C ALA A 68 -10.08 10.81 -18.90
N GLU A 69 -10.43 10.47 -20.14
CA GLU A 69 -9.55 9.69 -21.02
C GLU A 69 -8.31 10.48 -21.45
N GLU A 70 -8.50 11.75 -21.80
CA GLU A 70 -7.39 12.61 -22.20
C GLU A 70 -6.45 12.90 -21.02
N LYS A 71 -7.01 13.22 -19.85
CA LYS A 71 -6.24 13.43 -18.62
C LYS A 71 -5.42 12.18 -18.27
N LYS A 72 -6.04 10.99 -18.33
CA LYS A 72 -5.36 9.72 -18.09
C LYS A 72 -4.25 9.47 -19.11
N ARG A 73 -4.47 9.77 -20.39
CA ARG A 73 -3.45 9.66 -21.45
C ARG A 73 -2.25 10.57 -21.15
N LEU A 74 -2.49 11.81 -20.72
CA LEU A 74 -1.44 12.76 -20.37
C LEU A 74 -0.67 12.35 -19.12
N GLU A 75 -1.36 11.84 -18.09
CA GLU A 75 -0.75 11.31 -16.87
C GLU A 75 0.16 10.11 -17.20
N LEU A 76 -0.35 9.14 -17.98
CA LEU A 76 0.43 8.00 -18.43
C LEU A 76 1.65 8.41 -19.27
N ALA A 77 1.50 9.41 -20.15
CA ALA A 77 2.63 9.92 -20.93
C ALA A 77 3.72 10.52 -20.03
N ARG A 78 3.34 11.27 -18.99
CA ARG A 78 4.27 11.83 -18.01
C ARG A 78 4.96 10.76 -17.17
N GLU A 79 4.20 9.77 -16.70
CA GLU A 79 4.75 8.64 -15.93
C GLU A 79 5.75 7.83 -16.77
N ASN A 80 5.41 7.54 -18.02
CA ASN A 80 6.30 6.87 -18.96
C ASN A 80 7.57 7.69 -19.20
N GLN A 81 7.45 8.99 -19.44
CA GLN A 81 8.60 9.86 -19.63
C GLN A 81 9.52 9.83 -18.41
N HIS A 82 8.98 10.02 -17.20
CA HIS A 82 9.76 9.96 -15.96
C HIS A 82 10.45 8.60 -15.79
N PHE A 83 9.76 7.49 -16.13
CA PHE A 83 10.36 6.16 -16.10
C PHE A 83 11.54 6.03 -17.07
N TYR A 84 11.36 6.46 -18.33
CA TYR A 84 12.42 6.37 -19.34
C TYR A 84 13.59 7.29 -19.03
N ASP A 85 13.35 8.47 -18.46
CA ASP A 85 14.40 9.39 -18.01
C ASP A 85 15.24 8.75 -16.90
N ARG A 86 14.59 8.20 -15.87
CA ARG A 86 15.26 7.44 -14.79
C ARG A 86 16.07 6.27 -15.33
N TYR A 87 15.51 5.54 -16.29
CA TYR A 87 16.20 4.42 -16.92
C TYR A 87 17.43 4.89 -17.70
N ALA A 88 17.30 5.97 -18.48
CA ALA A 88 18.39 6.56 -19.24
C ALA A 88 19.52 7.02 -18.33
N GLU A 89 19.20 7.68 -17.21
CA GLU A 89 20.20 8.05 -16.20
C GLU A 89 20.97 6.84 -15.68
N GLN A 90 20.26 5.76 -15.33
CA GLN A 90 20.90 4.53 -14.83
C GLN A 90 21.77 3.86 -15.91
N PHE A 91 21.29 3.82 -17.15
CA PHE A 91 22.04 3.26 -18.27
C PHE A 91 23.32 4.05 -18.54
N ASN A 92 23.23 5.38 -18.60
CA ASN A 92 24.38 6.25 -18.86
C ASN A 92 25.42 6.19 -17.73
N ARG A 93 24.98 6.02 -16.48
CA ARG A 93 25.89 5.77 -15.34
C ARG A 93 26.65 4.45 -15.49
N ARG A 94 26.00 3.40 -16.00
CA ARG A 94 26.61 2.07 -16.14
C ARG A 94 27.45 1.92 -17.42
N PHE A 95 27.05 2.57 -18.50
CA PHE A 95 27.65 2.44 -19.83
C PHE A 95 27.97 3.81 -20.42
N VAL A 96 29.10 4.39 -20.00
CA VAL A 96 29.53 5.74 -20.41
C VAL A 96 29.80 5.87 -21.91
N THR A 97 30.25 4.79 -22.56
CA THR A 97 30.63 4.79 -23.98
C THR A 97 29.50 4.45 -24.94
N ARG A 98 28.36 3.95 -24.44
CA ARG A 98 27.25 3.49 -25.28
C ARG A 98 26.13 4.51 -25.24
N LYS A 99 25.53 4.80 -26.39
CA LYS A 99 24.28 5.58 -26.43
C LYS A 99 23.10 4.65 -26.26
N LEU A 100 22.16 5.08 -25.42
CA LEU A 100 20.96 4.32 -25.11
C LEU A 100 20.13 3.99 -26.36
N GLU A 101 19.93 4.97 -27.23
CA GLU A 101 19.16 4.84 -28.48
C GLU A 101 19.78 3.80 -29.43
N GLU A 102 21.11 3.82 -29.61
CA GLU A 102 21.85 2.87 -30.44
C GLU A 102 21.73 1.44 -29.89
N THR A 103 21.73 1.28 -28.55
CA THR A 103 21.55 -0.04 -27.94
C THR A 103 20.14 -0.58 -28.09
N TRP A 104 19.11 0.26 -27.96
CA TRP A 104 17.73 -0.17 -28.15
C TRP A 104 17.41 -0.51 -29.60
N THR A 105 17.87 0.29 -30.56
CA THR A 105 17.68 0.02 -31.99
C THR A 105 18.34 -1.30 -32.40
N ARG A 106 19.56 -1.57 -31.91
CA ARG A 106 20.23 -2.86 -32.11
C ARG A 106 19.44 -4.02 -31.50
N LEU A 107 18.94 -3.89 -30.28
CA LEU A 107 18.13 -4.93 -29.63
C LEU A 107 16.80 -5.19 -30.37
N ALA A 108 16.15 -4.13 -30.87
CA ALA A 108 14.92 -4.25 -31.64
C ALA A 108 15.14 -4.98 -32.98
N SER A 109 16.22 -4.64 -33.69
CA SER A 109 16.59 -5.30 -34.96
C SER A 109 16.94 -6.78 -34.80
N GLY A 110 17.38 -7.19 -33.60
CA GLY A 110 17.72 -8.58 -33.30
C GLY A 110 16.55 -9.45 -32.83
N LYS A 111 15.34 -8.88 -32.65
CA LYS A 111 14.16 -9.65 -32.26
C LYS A 111 13.72 -10.53 -33.43
N ARG A 112 13.82 -11.84 -33.26
CA ARG A 112 13.13 -12.82 -34.10
C ARG A 112 11.73 -13.00 -33.53
N PHE A 113 10.72 -12.75 -34.34
CA PHE A 113 9.34 -13.09 -34.02
C PHE A 113 9.11 -14.51 -34.53
N ASP A 114 8.60 -15.39 -33.66
CA ASP A 114 8.08 -16.67 -34.11
C ASP A 114 6.81 -16.37 -34.93
N LEU A 115 6.83 -16.78 -36.21
CA LEU A 115 5.72 -16.67 -37.15
C LEU A 115 4.71 -17.81 -36.90
#